data_AF-A0A1H2PQS7-F1
#
_entry.id   AF-A0A1H2PQS7-F1
#
_cell.length_a   1.000
_cell.length_b   1.000
_cell.length_c   1.000
_cell.angle_alpha   90.00
_cell.angle_beta   90.00
_cell.angle_gamma   90.00
#
_symmetry.space_group_name_H-M   'P 1'
#
loop_
_entity.id
_entity.type
_entity.pdbx_description
1 polymer ?
#
loop_
_entity_poly.entity_id
_entity_poly.type
_entity_poly.pdbx_seq_one_letter_code
_entity_poly.pdbx_strand_id
1 'polypeptide(L)'
;MTAQRLSVAAGILCRNPDFARFCRWLAGTAGLTFPDAATCVRAVCEVRSRAEIDTNPEAAQAFVTLRRGFTAWREMQHHRRAA
;
A
#
# COMPACT_ATOMS: atom_id res chain seq x y z
N MET A 1 15.02 19.51 -4.83
CA MET A 1 13.76 18.77 -4.60
C MET A 1 14.01 17.78 -3.48
N THR A 2 13.49 18.02 -2.29
CA THR A 2 13.63 17.09 -1.16
C THR A 2 12.85 15.84 -1.49
N ALA A 3 13.53 14.71 -1.72
CA ALA A 3 12.87 13.43 -1.88
C ALA A 3 12.06 13.17 -0.61
N GLN A 4 10.73 13.22 -0.71
CA GLN A 4 9.85 12.80 0.36
C GLN A 4 10.26 11.37 0.74
N ARG A 5 10.57 11.11 2.02
CA ARG A 5 10.93 9.76 2.49
C ARG A 5 9.70 8.85 2.50
N LEU A 6 9.25 8.45 1.32
CA LEU A 6 8.13 7.56 1.08
C LEU A 6 8.43 6.15 1.58
N SER A 7 9.69 5.73 1.61
CA SER A 7 10.14 4.48 2.23
C SER A 7 9.75 4.39 3.72
N VAL A 8 9.87 5.51 4.46
CA VAL A 8 9.49 5.61 5.87
C VAL A 8 7.97 5.56 6.02
N ALA A 9 7.25 6.30 5.17
CA ALA A 9 5.79 6.26 5.14
C ALA A 9 5.27 4.85 4.83
N ALA A 10 5.89 4.14 3.89
CA ALA A 10 5.60 2.73 3.59
C ALA A 10 5.88 1.83 4.81
N GLY A 11 6.98 2.08 5.53
CA GLY A 11 7.30 1.39 6.77
C GLY A 11 6.21 1.51 7.84
N ILE A 12 5.73 2.74 8.08
CA ILE A 12 4.64 3.02 9.03
C ILE A 12 3.34 2.35 8.57
N LEU A 13 3.01 2.49 7.29
CA LEU A 13 1.77 1.96 6.72
C LEU A 13 1.72 0.43 6.77
N CYS A 14 2.85 -0.26 6.55
CA CYS A 14 2.94 -1.73 6.66
C CYS A 14 2.61 -2.26 8.06
N ARG A 15 2.74 -1.43 9.11
CA ARG A 15 2.39 -1.80 10.49
C ARG A 15 0.92 -1.59 10.81
N ASN A 16 0.15 -0.97 9.91
CA ASN A 16 -1.26 -0.72 10.12
C ASN A 16 -2.08 -2.01 9.82
N PRO A 17 -2.85 -2.54 10.78
CA PRO A 17 -3.62 -3.77 10.59
C PRO A 17 -4.74 -3.63 9.54
N ASP A 18 -5.35 -2.45 9.39
CA ASP A 18 -6.33 -2.21 8.33
C ASP A 18 -5.66 -2.18 6.96
N PHE A 19 -4.43 -1.68 6.86
CA PHE A 19 -3.69 -1.76 5.61
C PHE A 19 -3.37 -3.21 5.25
N ALA A 20 -2.97 -4.05 6.20
CA ALA A 20 -2.79 -5.47 5.96
C ALA A 20 -4.08 -6.16 5.49
N ARG A 21 -5.25 -5.77 6.02
CA ARG A 21 -6.56 -6.25 5.54
C ARG A 21 -6.85 -5.78 4.12
N PHE A 22 -6.58 -4.52 3.82
CA PHE A 22 -6.71 -3.98 2.47
C PHE A 22 -5.80 -4.71 1.47
N CYS A 23 -4.53 -4.98 1.82
CA CYS A 23 -3.62 -5.76 0.99
C CYS A 23 -4.16 -7.15 0.67
N ARG A 24 -4.77 -7.84 1.65
CA ARG A 24 -5.42 -9.14 1.43
C ARG A 24 -6.64 -9.03 0.53
N TRP A 25 -7.46 -8.01 0.72
CA TRP A 25 -8.61 -7.73 -0.16
C TRP A 25 -8.16 -7.47 -1.60
N LEU A 26 -7.16 -6.61 -1.79
CA LEU A 26 -6.59 -6.28 -3.09
C LEU A 26 -5.98 -7.51 -3.77
N ALA A 27 -5.23 -8.31 -3.02
CA ALA A 27 -4.67 -9.57 -3.53
C ALA A 27 -5.79 -10.51 -4.00
N GLY A 28 -6.82 -10.71 -3.16
CA GLY A 28 -7.97 -11.55 -3.50
C GLY A 28 -8.70 -11.10 -4.76
N THR A 29 -8.85 -9.79 -4.98
CA THR A 29 -9.45 -9.27 -6.23
C THR A 29 -8.61 -9.56 -7.48
N ALA A 30 -7.31 -9.76 -7.32
CA ALA A 30 -6.37 -10.08 -8.39
C ALA A 30 -6.04 -11.59 -8.49
N GLY A 31 -6.66 -12.44 -7.65
CA GLY A 31 -6.29 -13.87 -7.56
C GLY A 31 -4.89 -14.11 -6.99
N LEU A 32 -4.32 -13.13 -6.29
CA LEU A 32 -3.00 -13.18 -5.66
C LEU A 32 -3.12 -13.39 -4.15
N THR A 33 -2.00 -13.74 -3.52
CA THR A 33 -1.88 -13.75 -2.05
C THR A 33 -0.62 -13.01 -1.64
N PHE A 34 -0.76 -12.07 -0.71
CA PHE A 34 0.38 -11.41 -0.08
C PHE A 34 0.53 -11.92 1.36
N PRO A 35 1.70 -12.45 1.74
CA PRO A 35 1.95 -12.94 3.09
C PRO A 35 1.94 -11.80 4.13
N ASP A 36 2.39 -10.61 3.73
CA ASP A 36 2.39 -9.42 4.58
C ASP A 36 2.19 -8.14 3.75
N ALA A 37 1.97 -7.02 4.45
CA ALA A 37 1.79 -5.71 3.84
C ALA A 37 3.06 -5.23 3.11
N ALA A 38 4.25 -5.63 3.57
CA ALA A 38 5.51 -5.23 2.93
C ALA A 38 5.67 -5.86 1.54
N THR A 39 5.23 -7.11 1.39
CA THR A 39 5.23 -7.85 0.12
C THR A 39 4.20 -7.25 -0.84
N CYS A 40 3.02 -6.88 -0.34
CA CYS A 40 2.05 -6.13 -1.14
C CYS A 40 2.64 -4.82 -1.67
N VAL A 41 3.30 -4.03 -0.82
CA VAL A 41 3.91 -2.75 -1.24
C VAL A 41 4.97 -2.98 -2.31
N ARG A 42 5.88 -3.94 -2.10
CA ARG A 42 6.91 -4.28 -3.09
C ARG A 42 6.32 -4.73 -4.42
N ALA A 43 5.30 -5.59 -4.39
CA ALA A 43 4.65 -6.10 -5.59
C ALA A 43 3.94 -4.98 -6.36
N VAL A 44 3.16 -4.12 -5.68
CA VAL A 44 2.41 -3.03 -6.32
C VAL A 44 3.34 -1.92 -6.82
N CYS A 45 4.41 -1.62 -6.09
CA CYS A 45 5.36 -0.57 -6.48
C CYS A 45 6.47 -1.11 -7.39
N GLU A 46 6.45 -2.40 -7.74
CA GLU A 46 7.44 -3.08 -8.59
C GLU A 46 8.90 -2.89 -8.14
N VAL A 47 9.14 -2.90 -6.83
CA VAL A 47 10.47 -2.72 -6.22
C VAL A 47 10.90 -3.93 -5.40
N ARG A 48 12.21 -4.18 -5.33
CA ARG A 48 12.78 -5.24 -4.48
C ARG A 48 12.92 -4.78 -3.03
N SER A 49 13.16 -3.49 -2.83
CA SER A 49 13.33 -2.84 -1.54
C SER A 49 12.47 -1.60 -1.43
N ARG A 50 11.89 -1.35 -0.25
CA ARG A 50 11.12 -0.13 0.04
C ARG A 50 11.97 1.15 -0.09
N ALA A 51 13.29 1.03 0.05
CA ALA A 51 14.19 2.17 -0.14
C ALA A 51 14.17 2.71 -1.58
N GLU A 52 13.89 1.85 -2.57
CA GLU A 52 13.82 2.24 -3.98
C GLU A 52 12.65 3.21 -4.25
N ILE A 53 11.62 3.22 -3.40
CA ILE A 53 10.48 4.16 -3.52
C ILE A 53 10.94 5.61 -3.39
N ASP A 54 12.02 5.89 -2.66
CA ASP A 54 12.53 7.25 -2.49
C ASP A 54 13.29 7.77 -3.73
N THR A 55 13.79 6.85 -4.57
CA THR A 55 14.68 7.17 -5.70
C THR A 55 14.09 6.80 -7.05
N ASN A 56 13.02 5.99 -7.08
CA ASN A 56 12.30 5.61 -8.29
C ASN A 56 10.95 6.38 -8.35
N PRO A 57 10.79 7.34 -9.28
CA PRO A 57 9.58 8.14 -9.38
C PRO A 57 8.33 7.33 -9.76
N GLU A 58 8.48 6.25 -10.54
CA GLU A 58 7.36 5.36 -10.88
C GLU A 58 6.88 4.59 -9.64
N ALA A 59 7.82 4.05 -8.87
CA ALA A 59 7.50 3.39 -7.60
C ALA A 59 6.88 4.35 -6.58
N ALA A 60 7.37 5.60 -6.52
CA ALA A 60 6.78 6.65 -5.70
C ALA A 60 5.33 6.93 -6.09
N GLN A 61 5.06 7.06 -7.39
CA GLN A 61 3.72 7.29 -7.91
C GLN A 61 2.79 6.10 -7.65
N ALA A 62 3.27 4.88 -7.85
CA ALA A 62 2.54 3.65 -7.52
C ALA A 62 2.19 3.59 -6.03
N PHE A 63 3.13 3.94 -5.14
CA PHE A 63 2.89 3.99 -3.71
C PHE A 63 1.83 5.03 -3.31
N VAL A 64 1.84 6.22 -3.95
CA VAL A 64 0.82 7.24 -3.74
C VAL A 64 -0.56 6.75 -4.17
N THR A 65 -0.66 6.08 -5.32
CA THR A 65 -1.91 5.48 -5.80
C THR A 65 -2.42 4.40 -4.85
N LEU A 66 -1.54 3.52 -4.37
CA LEU A 66 -1.86 2.49 -3.39
C LEU A 66 -2.44 3.09 -2.09
N ARG A 67 -1.85 4.19 -1.60
CA ARG A 67 -2.35 4.91 -0.42
C ARG A 67 -3.75 5.49 -0.64
N ARG A 68 -4.03 6.06 -1.82
CA ARG A 68 -5.37 6.56 -2.17
C ARG A 68 -6.40 5.44 -2.19
N GLY A 69 -6.05 4.30 -2.80
CA GLY A 69 -6.89 3.10 -2.82
C GLY A 69 -7.20 2.59 -1.41
N PHE A 70 -6.22 2.59 -0.51
CA PHE A 70 -6.43 2.24 0.90
C PHE A 70 -7.42 3.18 1.60
N THR A 71 -7.30 4.50 1.41
CA THR A 71 -8.25 5.47 1.99
C THR A 71 -9.67 5.22 1.50
N ALA A 72 -9.88 5.11 0.19
CA ALA A 72 -11.19 4.85 -0.40
C ALA A 72 -11.78 3.51 0.08
N TRP A 73 -10.94 2.47 0.18
CA TRP A 73 -11.37 1.18 0.73
C TRP A 73 -11.82 1.32 2.19
N ARG A 74 -11.09 2.06 3.04
CA ARG A 74 -11.50 2.27 4.43
C ARG A 74 -12.85 2.97 4.53
N GLU A 75 -13.06 4.02 3.75
CA GLU A 75 -14.36 4.74 3.69
C GLU A 75 -15.50 3.78 3.31
N MET A 76 -15.30 2.94 2.30
CA MET A 76 -16.26 1.90 1.93
C MET A 76 -16.53 0.90 3.08
N GLN A 77 -15.50 0.49 3.82
CA GLN A 77 -15.68 -0.40 4.98
C GLN A 77 -16.46 0.28 6.11
N HIS A 78 -16.25 1.58 6.34
CA HIS A 78 -17.03 2.34 7.33
C HIS A 78 -18.51 2.38 6.96
N HIS A 79 -18.84 2.61 5.69
CA HIS A 79 -20.23 2.59 5.22
C HIS A 79 -20.87 1.21 5.34
N ARG A 80 -20.15 0.12 5.01
CA ARG A 80 -20.67 -1.25 5.17
C ARG A 80 -20.98 -1.66 6.61
N ARG A 81 -20.40 -1.00 7.61
CA ARG A 81 -20.64 -1.28 9.03
C ARG A 81 -21.79 -0.48 9.63
N ALA A 82 -22.25 0.55 8.93
CA ALA A 82 -23.34 1.43 9.37
C ALA A 82 -24.71 1.07 8.75
N ALA A 83 -24.73 0.06 7.87
CA ALA A 83 -25.92 -0.53 7.27
C ALA A 83 -26.16 -1.92 7.85
#